data_AF-A0A930M699-F1
#
_entry.id   AF-A0A930M699-F1
#
_cell.length_a   1.000
_cell.length_b   1.000
_cell.length_c   1.000
_cell.angle_alpha   90.00
_cell.angle_beta   90.00
_cell.angle_gamma   90.00
#
_symmetry.space_group_name_H-M   'P 1'
#
loop_
_entity.id
_entity.type
_entity.pdbx_description
1 polymer ?
#
loop_
_entity_poly.entity_id
_entity_poly.type
_entity_poly.pdbx_seq_one_letter_code
_entity_poly.pdbx_strand_id
1 'polypeptide(L)'
;AHAIPYEKRSAALMTRADYDAYDIIIGMDEENMRDLARLTGGDPKGKVHRLLSYIDENRDVADPWYTGNFDVTYRDVDAGCRGLLAELEK
;
A
#
# COMPACT_ATOMS: atom_id res chain seq x y z
N ALA A 1 -13.82 -13.81 -9.41
CA ALA A 1 -13.78 -12.49 -10.08
C ALA A 1 -12.53 -12.33 -10.95
N HIS A 2 -11.30 -12.64 -10.48
CA HIS A 2 -10.07 -12.35 -11.26
C HIS A 2 -9.04 -13.50 -11.38
N ALA A 3 -9.36 -14.71 -10.88
CA ALA A 3 -8.54 -15.92 -11.01
C ALA A 3 -7.08 -15.82 -10.49
N ILE A 4 -6.81 -14.89 -9.57
CA ILE A 4 -5.50 -14.76 -8.91
C ILE A 4 -5.40 -15.82 -7.79
N PRO A 5 -4.40 -16.73 -7.81
CA PRO A 5 -4.18 -17.67 -6.72
C PRO A 5 -3.89 -16.94 -5.41
N TYR A 6 -4.40 -17.47 -4.31
CA TYR A 6 -4.17 -16.94 -2.97
C TYR A 6 -3.80 -18.05 -2.00
N GLU A 7 -2.77 -17.79 -1.20
CA GLU A 7 -2.40 -18.61 -0.04
C GLU A 7 -2.86 -17.91 1.23
N LYS A 8 -3.32 -18.67 2.23
CA LYS A 8 -3.78 -18.12 3.50
C LYS A 8 -2.66 -17.34 4.18
N ARG A 9 -2.93 -16.06 4.47
CA ARG A 9 -2.07 -15.16 5.25
C ARG A 9 -2.83 -14.69 6.49
N SER A 10 -2.10 -14.38 7.56
CA SER A 10 -2.66 -13.75 8.75
C SER A 10 -2.36 -12.26 8.76
N ALA A 11 -3.28 -11.46 9.30
CA ALA A 11 -3.00 -10.07 9.60
C ALA A 11 -1.83 -9.99 10.60
N ALA A 12 -0.93 -9.03 10.39
CA ALA A 12 0.19 -8.74 11.27
C ALA A 12 0.26 -7.22 11.47
N LEU A 13 0.67 -6.81 12.67
CA LEU A 13 0.90 -5.41 12.95
C LEU A 13 2.31 -5.03 12.52
N MET A 14 2.44 -3.96 11.76
CA MET A 14 3.76 -3.44 11.38
C MET A 14 4.54 -2.98 12.62
N THR A 15 5.83 -3.23 12.60
CA THR A 15 6.79 -2.83 13.63
C THR A 15 7.83 -1.89 13.04
N ARG A 16 8.62 -1.26 13.91
CA ARG A 16 9.77 -0.46 13.46
C ARG A 16 10.82 -1.31 12.75
N ALA A 17 10.97 -2.59 13.10
CA ALA A 17 11.94 -3.48 12.46
C ALA A 17 11.59 -3.74 10.98
N ASP A 18 10.30 -3.75 10.64
CA ASP A 18 9.85 -3.88 9.25
C ASP A 18 10.32 -2.70 8.40
N TYR A 19 10.34 -1.50 8.97
CA TYR A 19 10.91 -0.35 8.29
C TYR A 19 12.39 -0.53 7.96
N ASP A 20 13.16 -1.29 8.74
CA ASP A 20 14.54 -1.58 8.35
C ASP A 20 14.65 -2.75 7.37
N ALA A 21 13.72 -3.70 7.41
CA ALA A 21 13.75 -4.91 6.61
C ALA A 21 13.28 -4.73 5.15
N TYR A 22 12.31 -3.86 4.88
CA TYR A 22 11.72 -3.71 3.54
C TYR A 22 12.33 -2.55 2.76
N ASP A 23 12.55 -2.73 1.46
CA ASP A 23 13.05 -1.68 0.57
C ASP A 23 12.00 -0.62 0.24
N ILE A 24 10.72 -1.03 0.18
CA ILE A 24 9.57 -0.17 -0.11
C ILE A 24 8.44 -0.54 0.85
N ILE A 25 7.78 0.47 1.42
CA ILE A 25 6.61 0.32 2.28
C ILE A 25 5.44 1.08 1.64
N ILE A 26 4.33 0.38 1.45
CA ILE A 26 3.15 0.93 0.79
C ILE A 26 2.03 1.16 1.81
N GLY A 27 1.61 2.42 1.96
CA GLY A 27 0.36 2.79 2.64
C GLY A 27 -0.82 2.84 1.65
N MET A 28 -2.02 2.49 2.12
CA MET A 28 -3.23 2.49 1.27
C MET A 28 -3.95 3.84 1.32
N ASP A 29 -3.82 4.59 2.41
CA ASP A 29 -4.51 5.85 2.66
C ASP A 29 -3.64 6.83 3.47
N GLU A 30 -4.13 8.05 3.71
CA GLU A 30 -3.41 9.05 4.50
C GLU A 30 -3.25 8.66 5.99
N GLU A 31 -4.20 7.92 6.57
CA GLU A 31 -4.12 7.47 7.97
C GLU A 31 -2.94 6.51 8.18
N ASN A 32 -2.76 5.56 7.26
CA ASN A 32 -1.60 4.68 7.21
C ASN A 32 -0.31 5.50 7.17
N MET A 33 -0.23 6.54 6.33
CA MET A 33 0.99 7.36 6.23
C MET A 33 1.31 8.09 7.54
N ARG A 34 0.30 8.62 8.23
CA ARG A 34 0.46 9.28 9.53
C ARG A 34 0.92 8.31 10.62
N ASP A 35 0.30 7.13 10.67
CA ASP A 35 0.64 6.11 11.65
C ASP A 35 2.02 5.51 11.40
N LEU A 36 2.38 5.28 10.15
CA LEU A 36 3.73 4.87 9.74
C LEU A 36 4.75 5.91 10.18
N ALA A 37 4.55 7.18 9.84
CA ALA A 37 5.45 8.26 10.24
C ALA A 37 5.62 8.34 11.76
N ARG A 38 4.54 8.13 12.53
CA ARG A 38 4.61 8.08 14.00
C ARG A 38 5.38 6.86 14.50
N LEU A 39 5.15 5.68 13.91
CA LEU A 39 5.77 4.42 14.29
C LEU A 39 7.28 4.41 14.01
N THR A 40 7.68 4.87 12.83
CA THR A 40 9.05 4.81 12.32
C THR A 40 9.88 6.04 12.67
N GLY A 41 9.25 7.13 13.13
CA GLY A 41 9.90 8.41 13.36
C GLY A 41 10.13 9.21 12.07
N GLY A 42 9.22 9.06 11.10
CA GLY A 42 9.30 9.62 9.76
C GLY A 42 9.84 8.62 8.73
N ASP A 43 10.17 9.12 7.54
CA ASP A 43 10.69 8.33 6.43
C ASP A 43 12.08 8.85 5.99
N PRO A 44 13.13 8.64 6.80
CA PRO A 44 14.48 9.12 6.47
C PRO A 44 15.09 8.45 5.23
N LYS A 45 14.57 7.30 4.80
CA LYS A 45 15.06 6.55 3.62
C LYS A 45 14.23 6.85 2.37
N GLY A 46 13.16 7.64 2.48
CA GLY A 46 12.30 8.03 1.35
C GLY A 46 11.62 6.85 0.68
N LYS A 47 11.21 5.83 1.45
CA LYS A 47 10.70 4.55 0.94
C LYS A 47 9.26 4.24 1.32
N VAL A 48 8.57 5.17 1.97
CA VAL A 48 7.16 5.04 2.34
C VAL A 48 6.33 5.81 1.33
N HIS A 49 5.49 5.11 0.57
CA HIS A 49 4.69 5.70 -0.51
C HIS A 49 3.23 5.27 -0.40
N ARG A 50 2.31 6.09 -0.93
CA ARG A 50 0.93 5.63 -1.14
C ARG A 50 0.85 4.83 -2.43
N LEU A 51 0.04 3.77 -2.44
CA LEU A 51 -0.05 2.88 -3.60
C LEU A 51 -0.37 3.61 -4.91
N LEU A 52 -1.32 4.56 -4.86
CA LEU A 52 -1.77 5.27 -6.05
C LEU A 52 -0.84 6.40 -6.52
N SER A 53 0.21 6.74 -5.75
CA SER A 53 1.21 7.71 -6.25
C SER A 53 2.02 7.15 -7.42
N TYR A 54 2.09 5.82 -7.59
CA TYR A 54 2.76 5.18 -8.72
C TYR A 54 1.99 5.28 -10.05
N ILE A 55 0.77 5.82 -10.01
CA ILE A 55 -0.02 6.16 -11.20
C ILE A 55 -0.34 7.66 -11.24
N ASP A 56 0.47 8.48 -10.57
CA ASP A 56 0.33 9.94 -10.47
C ASP A 56 -1.00 10.42 -9.87
N GLU A 57 -1.67 9.57 -9.07
CA GLU A 57 -2.92 9.92 -8.41
C GLU A 57 -2.70 10.32 -6.94
N ASN A 58 -3.23 11.49 -6.57
CA ASN A 58 -3.20 12.00 -5.20
C ASN A 58 -4.52 11.72 -4.46
N ARG A 59 -4.82 10.44 -4.24
CA ARG A 59 -5.98 9.97 -3.47
C ARG A 59 -5.68 8.65 -2.77
N ASP A 60 -6.59 8.25 -1.90
CA ASP A 60 -6.50 7.01 -1.15
C ASP A 60 -7.16 5.85 -1.90
N VAL A 61 -6.72 4.63 -1.58
CA VAL A 61 -7.39 3.40 -2.01
C VAL A 61 -8.73 3.31 -1.28
N ALA A 62 -9.81 3.00 -2.01
CA ALA A 62 -11.10 2.85 -1.36
C ALA A 62 -11.11 1.63 -0.41
N ASP A 63 -11.26 1.85 0.89
CA ASP A 63 -11.32 0.77 1.88
C ASP A 63 -12.70 0.05 1.83
N PRO A 64 -12.70 -1.28 1.56
CA PRO A 64 -13.93 -2.05 1.50
C PRO A 64 -14.58 -2.26 2.87
N TRP A 65 -13.86 -2.07 3.99
CA TRP A 65 -14.42 -2.17 5.33
C TRP A 65 -15.47 -1.09 5.60
N TYR A 66 -15.23 0.12 5.11
CA TYR A 66 -16.15 1.25 5.29
C TYR A 66 -17.20 1.35 4.19
N THR A 67 -16.85 0.98 2.96
CA THR A 67 -17.73 1.16 1.79
C THR A 67 -18.56 -0.09 1.48
N GLY A 68 -18.11 -1.28 1.90
CA GLY A 68 -18.65 -2.56 1.45
C GLY A 68 -18.37 -2.87 -0.02
N ASN A 69 -17.60 -2.04 -0.74
CA ASN A 69 -17.42 -2.12 -2.18
C ASN A 69 -16.01 -2.58 -2.56
N PHE A 70 -15.84 -3.90 -2.68
CA PHE A 70 -14.58 -4.52 -3.08
C PHE A 70 -14.18 -4.26 -4.54
N ASP A 71 -15.12 -3.91 -5.43
CA ASP A 71 -14.81 -3.69 -6.85
C ASP A 71 -14.01 -2.39 -7.04
N VAL A 72 -14.30 -1.35 -6.26
CA VAL A 72 -13.52 -0.11 -6.28
C VAL A 72 -12.13 -0.36 -5.70
N THR A 73 -12.05 -1.00 -4.53
CA THR A 73 -10.76 -1.40 -3.93
C THR A 73 -9.90 -2.20 -4.88
N TYR A 74 -10.48 -3.20 -5.57
CA TYR A 74 -9.73 -4.03 -6.51
C TYR A 74 -9.17 -3.22 -7.67
N ARG A 75 -9.95 -2.30 -8.26
CA ARG A 75 -9.47 -1.45 -9.36
C ARG A 75 -8.32 -0.55 -8.92
N ASP A 76 -8.43 0.04 -7.73
CA ASP A 76 -7.37 0.88 -7.17
C ASP A 76 -6.09 0.08 -6.92
N VAL A 77 -6.21 -1.10 -6.28
CA VAL A 77 -5.06 -1.96 -5.97
C VAL A 77 -4.41 -2.51 -7.24
N ASP A 78 -5.19 -2.99 -8.22
CA ASP A 78 -4.63 -3.51 -9.48
C ASP A 78 -3.90 -2.40 -10.26
N ALA A 79 -4.50 -1.21 -10.39
CA ALA A 79 -3.86 -0.08 -11.07
C ALA A 79 -2.56 0.36 -10.38
N GLY A 80 -2.58 0.53 -9.06
CA GLY A 80 -1.41 0.92 -8.30
C GLY A 80 -0.30 -0.15 -8.30
N CYS A 81 -0.65 -1.44 -8.20
CA CYS A 81 0.33 -2.52 -8.30
C CYS A 81 1.01 -2.58 -9.68
N ARG A 82 0.27 -2.31 -10.76
CA ARG A 82 0.84 -2.22 -12.12
C ARG A 82 1.78 -1.02 -12.26
N GLY A 83 1.39 0.15 -11.71
CA GLY A 83 2.25 1.33 -11.67
C GLY A 83 3.55 1.07 -10.91
N LEU A 84 3.45 0.47 -9.72
CA LEU A 84 4.60 0.09 -8.90
C LEU A 84 5.52 -0.90 -9.64
N LEU A 85 4.96 -1.95 -10.26
CA LEU A 85 5.76 -2.91 -11.00
C LEU A 85 6.51 -2.25 -12.16
N ALA A 86 5.85 -1.35 -12.91
CA ALA A 86 6.48 -0.61 -13.99
C ALA A 86 7.60 0.33 -13.49
N GLU A 87 7.52 0.86 -12.26
CA GLU A 87 8.61 1.62 -11.65
C GLU A 87 9.80 0.72 -11.28
N LEU A 88 9.53 -0.49 -10.77
CA LEU A 88 10.55 -1.45 -10.36
C LEU A 88 11.30 -2.10 -11.52
N GLU A 89 10.69 -2.16 -12.71
CA GLU A 89 11.27 -2.76 -13.91
C GLU A 89 12.10 -1.76 -14.76
N LYS A 90 12.21 -0.50 -14.33
CA LYS A 90 13.06 0.52 -14.98
C LYS A 90 14.55 0.31 -14.68
#